data_AF-A0A2I0PX27-F1
#
_entry.id   AF-A0A2I0PX27-F1
#
_cell.length_a   1.000
_cell.length_b   1.000
_cell.length_c   1.000
_cell.angle_alpha   90.00
_cell.angle_beta   90.00
_cell.angle_gamma   90.00
#
_symmetry.space_group_name_H-M   'P 1'
#
loop_
_entity.id
_entity.type
_entity.pdbx_description
1 polymer ?
#
loop_
_entity_poly.entity_id
_entity_poly.type
_entity_poly.pdbx_seq_one_letter_code
_entity_poly.pdbx_strand_id
1 'polypeptide(L)'
;MPASLVGRKLGLNIIPVPDRNTCRQINVLGISGSSRQKPGMSKSERLLLRALDLYTGYGCQTQFLRLKDLVIHDCEGNYSENPDYCTYPCQSSLKYDDDQMQTVYDAVLACDIMILATPIRWNNHSALIQKFIERMNTIENQFTWFGNRMISNKVAALIIIGHVDGIQHVAGNLLNFVSWLGFHTPEVAIASWVGENDEDTTKDWGLIENNKYTQEDLHNMVNSALRLACSLKSHPLETGGA
;
A
#
# COMPACT_ATOMS: atom_id res chain seq x y z
N MET A 1 3.33 -38.62 19.79
CA MET A 1 2.56 -37.41 20.18
C MET A 1 2.25 -36.65 18.89
N PRO A 2 0.99 -36.38 18.53
CA PRO A 2 0.73 -35.44 17.44
C PRO A 2 1.27 -34.07 17.86
N ALA A 3 1.94 -33.37 16.94
CA ALA A 3 2.56 -32.07 17.20
C ALA A 3 1.54 -31.08 17.82
N SER A 4 2.01 -30.18 18.69
CA SER A 4 1.16 -29.17 19.31
C SER A 4 0.45 -28.31 18.24
N LEU A 5 -0.88 -28.20 18.36
CA LEU A 5 -1.74 -27.39 17.50
C LEU A 5 -1.70 -25.91 17.91
N VAL A 6 -0.52 -25.29 17.98
CA VAL A 6 -0.40 -23.87 18.35
C VAL A 6 0.40 -23.12 17.29
N GLY A 7 -0.28 -22.18 16.62
CA GLY A 7 0.32 -21.27 15.61
C GLY A 7 -0.06 -21.58 14.16
N ARG A 8 0.06 -20.56 13.28
CA ARG A 8 -0.04 -20.74 11.83
C ARG A 8 1.07 -21.69 11.37
N LYS A 9 0.72 -22.66 10.53
CA LYS A 9 1.69 -23.62 9.98
C LYS A 9 2.40 -23.02 8.77
N LEU A 10 3.72 -22.87 8.86
CA LEU A 10 4.58 -22.46 7.75
C LEU A 10 4.49 -23.44 6.57
N GLY A 11 4.56 -22.92 5.35
CA GLY A 11 4.64 -23.70 4.12
C GLY A 11 3.33 -24.31 3.63
N LEU A 12 2.22 -24.15 4.36
CA LEU A 12 0.92 -24.71 3.93
C LEU A 12 0.16 -23.79 2.98
N ASN A 13 0.19 -22.48 3.22
CA ASN A 13 -0.56 -21.50 2.45
C ASN A 13 0.35 -20.77 1.48
N ILE A 14 1.16 -21.50 0.70
CA ILE A 14 2.07 -20.89 -0.29
C ILE A 14 1.30 -20.54 -1.54
N ILE A 15 1.39 -19.29 -1.95
CA ILE A 15 0.64 -18.76 -3.09
C ILE A 15 1.53 -18.79 -4.33
N PRO A 16 1.19 -19.54 -5.37
CA PRO A 16 2.06 -19.71 -6.53
C PRO A 16 2.04 -18.47 -7.43
N VAL A 17 3.22 -18.12 -7.94
CA VAL A 17 3.42 -17.01 -8.88
C VAL A 17 2.66 -17.28 -10.19
N PRO A 18 2.00 -16.29 -10.81
CA PRO A 18 1.43 -16.41 -12.15
C PRO A 18 2.49 -16.65 -13.24
N ASP A 19 2.03 -16.92 -14.46
CA ASP A 19 2.91 -16.96 -15.63
C ASP A 19 3.66 -15.62 -15.82
N ARG A 20 4.96 -15.71 -16.07
CA ARG A 20 5.83 -14.52 -16.16
C ARG A 20 5.46 -13.61 -17.34
N ASN A 21 4.90 -14.12 -18.43
CA ASN A 21 4.51 -13.27 -19.55
C ASN A 21 3.32 -12.38 -19.18
N THR A 22 2.38 -12.90 -18.39
CA THR A 22 1.27 -12.10 -17.86
C THR A 22 1.78 -11.03 -16.88
N CYS A 23 2.77 -11.38 -16.05
CA CYS A 23 3.34 -10.46 -15.06
C CYS A 23 4.03 -9.24 -15.70
N ARG A 24 4.60 -9.37 -16.90
CA ARG A 24 5.31 -8.28 -17.60
C ARG A 24 4.44 -7.08 -17.95
N GLN A 25 3.12 -7.26 -17.94
CA GLN A 25 2.17 -6.19 -18.23
C GLN A 25 1.72 -5.45 -16.97
N ILE A 26 2.20 -5.83 -15.79
CA ILE A 26 1.75 -5.28 -14.51
C ILE A 26 2.67 -4.14 -14.07
N ASN A 27 2.06 -3.01 -13.76
CA ASN A 27 2.69 -1.84 -13.17
C ASN A 27 2.46 -1.84 -11.65
N VAL A 28 3.55 -1.79 -10.88
CA VAL A 28 3.51 -1.84 -9.42
C VAL A 28 4.06 -0.54 -8.85
N LEU A 29 3.26 0.12 -8.03
CA LEU A 29 3.64 1.30 -7.28
C LEU A 29 3.90 0.93 -5.82
N GLY A 30 5.10 1.20 -5.31
CA GLY A 30 5.40 1.18 -3.89
C GLY A 30 5.45 2.59 -3.32
N ILE A 31 4.66 2.86 -2.27
CA ILE A 31 4.64 4.15 -1.58
C ILE A 31 5.18 3.98 -0.16
N SER A 32 6.25 4.69 0.17
CA SER A 32 6.79 4.76 1.52
C SER A 32 6.21 5.93 2.30
N GLY A 33 5.58 5.60 3.42
CA GLY A 33 5.13 6.53 4.46
C GLY A 33 6.18 6.82 5.52
N SER A 34 7.45 6.46 5.34
CA SER A 34 8.46 6.73 6.35
C SER A 34 8.88 8.19 6.38
N SER A 35 9.00 8.75 7.59
CA SER A 35 9.56 10.09 7.80
C SER A 35 11.09 10.11 7.98
N ARG A 36 11.78 8.98 7.76
CA ARG A 36 13.25 8.91 7.89
C ARG A 36 13.95 9.72 6.80
N GLN A 37 15.09 10.30 7.16
CA GLN A 37 15.81 11.30 6.37
C GLN A 37 16.31 10.78 5.03
N LYS A 38 16.70 9.50 4.94
CA LYS A 38 17.24 8.92 3.71
C LYS A 38 16.50 7.64 3.32
N PRO A 39 16.37 7.35 2.01
CA PRO A 39 15.93 6.05 1.52
C PRO A 39 16.69 4.89 2.16
N GLY A 40 15.99 3.80 2.43
CA GLY A 40 16.54 2.60 3.05
C GLY A 40 16.83 2.72 4.54
N MET A 41 16.58 3.86 5.21
CA MET A 41 16.73 3.92 6.69
C MET A 41 15.56 3.28 7.43
N SER A 42 14.37 3.26 6.82
CA SER A 42 13.16 2.73 7.44
C SER A 42 13.04 1.23 7.23
N LYS A 43 12.71 0.48 8.28
CA LYS A 43 12.52 -0.98 8.19
C LYS A 43 11.33 -1.34 7.30
N SER A 44 10.22 -0.59 7.38
CA SER A 44 9.07 -0.72 6.46
C SER A 44 9.44 -0.46 5.00
N GLU A 45 10.30 0.53 4.75
CA GLU A 45 10.76 0.87 3.41
C GLU A 45 11.73 -0.18 2.85
N ARG A 46 12.64 -0.70 3.68
CA ARG A 46 13.52 -1.80 3.25
C ARG A 46 12.70 -3.02 2.83
N LEU A 47 11.66 -3.36 3.59
CA LEU A 47 10.77 -4.47 3.24
C LEU A 47 9.95 -4.16 1.97
N LEU A 48 9.53 -2.91 1.77
CA LEU A 48 8.91 -2.45 0.52
C LEU A 48 9.84 -2.60 -0.68
N LEU A 49 11.11 -2.17 -0.56
CA LEU A 49 12.09 -2.31 -1.63
C LEU A 49 12.30 -3.80 -1.97
N ARG A 50 12.37 -4.69 -0.98
CA ARG A 50 12.40 -6.14 -1.22
C ARG A 50 11.16 -6.66 -1.93
N ALA A 51 9.98 -6.13 -1.63
CA ALA A 51 8.75 -6.48 -2.36
C ALA A 51 8.83 -6.05 -3.84
N LEU A 52 9.29 -4.83 -4.10
CA LEU A 52 9.48 -4.31 -5.46
C LEU A 52 10.56 -5.09 -6.24
N ASP A 53 11.62 -5.54 -5.58
CA ASP A 53 12.62 -6.41 -6.19
C ASP A 53 12.03 -7.76 -6.60
N LEU A 54 11.13 -8.34 -5.79
CA LEU A 54 10.39 -9.57 -6.16
C LEU A 54 9.51 -9.35 -7.39
N TYR A 55 8.73 -8.26 -7.44
CA TYR A 55 7.91 -7.92 -8.61
C TYR A 55 8.75 -7.72 -9.88
N THR A 56 9.87 -7.01 -9.76
CA THR A 56 10.85 -6.82 -10.84
C THR A 56 11.41 -8.18 -11.30
N GLY A 57 11.73 -9.08 -10.37
CA GLY A 57 12.17 -10.44 -10.66
C GLY A 57 11.14 -11.30 -11.39
N TYR A 58 9.85 -10.99 -11.25
CA TYR A 58 8.75 -11.58 -12.02
C TYR A 58 8.46 -10.87 -13.35
N GLY A 59 9.16 -9.77 -13.63
CA GLY A 59 9.10 -9.03 -14.89
C GLY A 59 8.17 -7.81 -14.87
N CYS A 60 7.57 -7.47 -13.73
CA CYS A 60 6.69 -6.30 -13.60
C CYS A 60 7.48 -4.99 -13.74
N GLN A 61 6.81 -3.93 -14.16
CA GLN A 61 7.36 -2.58 -14.06
C GLN A 61 7.11 -2.06 -12.66
N THR A 62 8.15 -1.53 -12.01
CA THR A 62 8.05 -1.05 -10.63
C THR A 62 8.40 0.43 -10.53
N GLN A 63 7.63 1.16 -9.72
CA GLN A 63 7.88 2.54 -9.36
C GLN A 63 7.91 2.65 -7.84
N PHE A 64 8.85 3.42 -7.31
CA PHE A 64 8.96 3.71 -5.89
C PHE A 64 8.77 5.20 -5.64
N LEU A 65 7.82 5.55 -4.77
CA LEU A 65 7.58 6.91 -4.31
C LEU A 65 7.78 7.00 -2.80
N ARG A 66 8.47 8.06 -2.39
CA ARG A 66 8.73 8.37 -0.99
C ARG A 66 8.01 9.66 -0.65
N LEU A 67 6.95 9.58 0.14
CA LEU A 67 6.13 10.76 0.44
C LEU A 67 6.93 11.85 1.16
N LYS A 68 7.95 11.47 1.94
CA LYS A 68 8.84 12.40 2.64
C LYS A 68 9.66 13.29 1.71
N ASP A 69 9.90 12.83 0.49
CA ASP A 69 10.76 13.51 -0.48
C ASP A 69 9.94 14.45 -1.40
N LEU A 70 8.62 14.48 -1.21
CA LEU A 70 7.69 15.34 -1.96
C LEU A 70 7.18 16.48 -1.09
N VAL A 71 6.96 17.64 -1.71
CA VAL A 71 6.17 18.73 -1.12
C VAL A 71 4.70 18.41 -1.31
N ILE A 72 4.01 18.07 -0.23
CA ILE A 72 2.56 17.80 -0.23
C ILE A 72 1.93 18.70 0.80
N HIS A 73 1.13 19.66 0.35
CA HIS A 73 0.36 20.53 1.23
C HIS A 73 -0.79 19.76 1.87
N ASP A 74 -1.27 20.24 3.01
CA ASP A 74 -2.37 19.59 3.72
C ASP A 74 -3.67 19.67 2.90
N CYS A 75 -4.62 18.78 3.20
CA CYS A 75 -5.96 18.90 2.65
C CYS A 75 -6.71 20.01 3.39
N GLU A 76 -7.29 20.97 2.66
CA GLU A 76 -8.00 22.11 3.27
C GLU A 76 -9.48 21.79 3.58
N GLY A 77 -9.91 20.53 3.40
CA GLY A 77 -11.23 20.08 3.82
C GLY A 77 -12.39 20.57 2.96
N ASN A 78 -12.15 20.91 1.69
CA ASN A 78 -13.15 21.50 0.79
C ASN A 78 -14.46 20.69 0.69
N TYR A 79 -14.39 19.35 0.75
CA TYR A 79 -15.58 18.49 0.75
C TYR A 79 -16.52 18.78 1.92
N SER A 80 -15.96 19.08 3.10
CA SER A 80 -16.73 19.38 4.31
C SER A 80 -17.41 20.75 4.28
N GLU A 81 -17.00 21.64 3.36
CA GLU A 81 -17.70 22.89 3.07
C GLU A 81 -18.79 22.66 2.01
N ASN A 82 -18.41 22.06 0.87
CA ASN A 82 -19.33 21.66 -0.19
C ASN A 82 -18.69 20.51 -1.00
N PRO A 83 -19.39 19.38 -1.25
CA PRO A 83 -18.86 18.29 -2.06
C PRO A 83 -18.43 18.72 -3.48
N ASP A 84 -19.08 19.74 -4.06
CA ASP A 84 -18.69 20.32 -5.36
C ASP A 84 -17.31 20.98 -5.35
N TYR A 85 -16.76 21.33 -4.18
CA TYR A 85 -15.44 21.97 -4.06
C TYR A 85 -14.30 20.94 -3.95
N CYS A 86 -14.59 19.66 -3.78
CA CYS A 86 -13.58 18.60 -3.76
C CYS A 86 -13.46 17.95 -5.15
N THR A 87 -12.99 18.74 -6.13
CA THR A 87 -12.86 18.32 -7.54
C THR A 87 -11.53 17.62 -7.81
N TYR A 88 -11.47 16.87 -8.91
CA TYR A 88 -10.23 16.46 -9.57
C TYR A 88 -10.05 17.22 -10.90
N PRO A 89 -8.89 17.85 -11.21
CA PRO A 89 -7.69 17.95 -10.37
C PRO A 89 -7.95 18.62 -9.01
N CYS A 90 -7.16 18.23 -8.01
CA CYS A 90 -7.33 18.68 -6.63
C CYS A 90 -7.14 20.20 -6.51
N GLN A 91 -8.11 20.90 -5.92
CA GLN A 91 -8.03 22.35 -5.74
C GLN A 91 -6.78 22.79 -4.95
N SER A 92 -6.38 22.03 -3.93
CA SER A 92 -5.15 22.34 -3.19
C SER A 92 -3.90 22.21 -4.07
N SER A 93 -3.84 21.25 -5.01
CA SER A 93 -2.74 21.17 -5.99
C SER A 93 -2.82 22.27 -7.05
N LEU A 94 -3.99 22.82 -7.35
CA LEU A 94 -4.16 23.98 -8.23
C LEU A 94 -3.78 25.30 -7.55
N LYS A 95 -3.90 25.37 -6.22
CA LYS A 95 -3.62 26.56 -5.41
C LYS A 95 -2.14 26.76 -5.13
N TYR A 96 -1.39 25.68 -4.90
CA TYR A 96 0.01 25.71 -4.52
C TYR A 96 0.90 25.19 -5.65
N ASP A 97 1.62 26.09 -6.33
CA ASP A 97 2.44 25.77 -7.52
C ASP A 97 3.55 24.73 -7.25
N ASP A 98 4.01 24.61 -5.99
CA ASP A 98 5.04 23.65 -5.58
C ASP A 98 4.46 22.34 -5.03
N ASP A 99 3.14 22.16 -5.01
CA ASP A 99 2.50 20.92 -4.56
C ASP A 99 2.76 19.78 -5.55
N GLN A 100 3.40 18.73 -5.06
CA GLN A 100 3.79 17.56 -5.85
C GLN A 100 2.81 16.40 -5.71
N MET A 101 1.62 16.60 -5.10
CA MET A 101 0.63 15.54 -4.91
C MET A 101 0.12 15.01 -6.26
N GLN A 102 0.12 15.82 -7.33
CA GLN A 102 -0.23 15.36 -8.67
C GLN A 102 0.65 14.18 -9.13
N THR A 103 1.95 14.19 -8.79
CA THR A 103 2.85 13.05 -9.09
C THR A 103 2.37 11.76 -8.42
N VAL A 104 1.79 11.87 -7.22
CA VAL A 104 1.24 10.73 -6.48
C VAL A 104 -0.07 10.27 -7.11
N TYR A 105 -0.98 11.20 -7.46
CA TYR A 105 -2.23 10.85 -8.14
C TYR A 105 -1.97 10.12 -9.45
N ASP A 106 -1.07 10.64 -10.29
CA ASP A 106 -0.74 10.05 -11.58
C ASP A 106 -0.19 8.63 -11.42
N ALA A 107 0.72 8.43 -10.46
CA ALA A 107 1.28 7.11 -10.18
C ALA A 107 0.21 6.11 -9.68
N VAL A 108 -0.68 6.56 -8.79
CA VAL A 108 -1.77 5.74 -8.26
C VAL A 108 -2.76 5.34 -9.36
N LEU A 109 -3.11 6.27 -10.24
CA LEU A 109 -4.03 6.02 -11.36
C LEU A 109 -3.38 5.16 -12.46
N ALA A 110 -2.05 5.23 -12.64
CA ALA A 110 -1.32 4.46 -13.65
C ALA A 110 -0.96 3.02 -13.22
N CYS A 111 -0.91 2.74 -11.91
CA CYS A 111 -0.51 1.41 -11.41
C CYS A 111 -1.65 0.38 -11.51
N ASP A 112 -1.30 -0.90 -11.60
CA ASP A 112 -2.24 -2.02 -11.43
C ASP A 112 -2.24 -2.52 -9.97
N ILE A 113 -1.09 -2.41 -9.29
CA ILE A 113 -0.88 -2.78 -7.90
C ILE A 113 -0.28 -1.61 -7.14
N MET A 114 -0.86 -1.25 -5.99
CA MET A 114 -0.29 -0.30 -5.04
C MET A 114 0.10 -1.02 -3.74
N ILE A 115 1.34 -0.83 -3.29
CA ILE A 115 1.84 -1.29 -1.99
C ILE A 115 2.09 -0.08 -1.09
N LEU A 116 1.30 0.08 -0.03
CA LEU A 116 1.52 1.12 0.98
C LEU A 116 2.38 0.59 2.11
N ALA A 117 3.54 1.19 2.35
CA ALA A 117 4.44 0.82 3.44
C ALA A 117 4.49 1.88 4.53
N THR A 118 4.16 1.52 5.77
CA THR A 118 4.14 2.45 6.90
C THR A 118 4.86 1.89 8.12
N PRO A 119 5.60 2.74 8.86
CA PRO A 119 5.88 2.44 10.26
C PRO A 119 4.59 2.59 11.10
N ILE A 120 4.51 1.89 12.22
CA ILE A 120 3.50 2.15 13.27
C ILE A 120 3.99 3.29 14.16
N ARG A 121 3.13 4.27 14.44
CA ARG A 121 3.37 5.41 15.33
C ARG A 121 2.15 5.58 16.23
N TRP A 122 2.31 5.37 17.54
CA TRP A 122 1.21 5.49 18.51
C TRP A 122 -0.05 4.72 18.09
N ASN A 123 0.14 3.45 17.73
CA ASN A 123 -0.92 2.56 17.26
C ASN A 123 -1.67 3.04 15.99
N ASN A 124 -1.04 3.94 15.22
CA ASN A 124 -1.56 4.44 13.95
C ASN A 124 -0.51 4.32 12.84
N HIS A 125 -0.93 4.49 11.58
CA HIS A 125 0.00 4.68 10.46
C HIS A 125 0.73 6.02 10.60
N SER A 126 1.73 6.28 9.75
CA SER A 126 2.50 7.52 9.85
C SER A 126 1.69 8.75 9.43
N ALA A 127 2.03 9.91 9.98
CA ALA A 127 1.42 11.18 9.55
C ALA A 127 1.53 11.45 8.03
N LEU A 128 2.55 10.89 7.36
CA LEU A 128 2.69 10.99 5.91
C LEU A 128 1.64 10.15 5.16
N ILE A 129 1.33 8.95 5.67
CA ILE A 129 0.22 8.15 5.13
C ILE A 129 -1.12 8.82 5.44
N GLN A 130 -1.29 9.43 6.61
CA GLN A 130 -2.51 10.16 6.95
C GLN A 130 -2.72 11.34 5.99
N LYS A 131 -1.67 12.12 5.70
CA LYS A 131 -1.71 13.18 4.68
C LYS A 131 -2.07 12.64 3.29
N PHE A 132 -1.49 11.51 2.88
CA PHE A 132 -1.84 10.85 1.64
C PHE A 132 -3.34 10.48 1.61
N ILE A 133 -3.88 9.87 2.67
CA ILE A 133 -5.30 9.51 2.80
C ILE A 133 -6.19 10.74 2.64
N GLU A 134 -5.91 11.81 3.38
CA GLU A 134 -6.69 13.06 3.34
C GLU A 134 -6.67 13.70 1.95
N ARG A 135 -5.52 13.64 1.26
CA ARG A 135 -5.38 14.14 -0.10
C ARG A 135 -6.01 13.24 -1.15
N MET A 136 -6.27 11.97 -0.87
CA MET A 136 -7.01 11.07 -1.77
C MET A 136 -8.53 11.28 -1.73
N ASN A 137 -9.05 12.10 -0.82
CA ASN A 137 -10.49 12.40 -0.73
C ASN A 137 -11.06 12.98 -2.04
N THR A 138 -10.27 13.74 -2.80
CA THR A 138 -10.65 14.21 -4.15
C THR A 138 -10.96 13.07 -5.11
N ILE A 139 -10.17 11.99 -5.10
CA ILE A 139 -10.34 10.82 -5.97
C ILE A 139 -11.57 10.02 -5.54
N GLU A 140 -11.78 9.86 -4.23
CA GLU A 140 -12.98 9.22 -3.68
C GLU A 140 -14.24 9.98 -4.10
N ASN A 141 -14.22 11.31 -3.92
CA ASN A 141 -15.35 12.19 -4.22
C ASN A 141 -15.72 12.21 -5.70
N GLN A 142 -14.77 11.96 -6.61
CA GLN A 142 -15.09 11.77 -8.03
C GLN A 142 -16.11 10.65 -8.23
N PHE A 143 -16.04 9.58 -7.44
CA PHE A 143 -17.03 8.51 -7.53
C PHE A 143 -18.32 8.86 -6.79
N THR A 144 -18.23 9.23 -5.51
CA THR A 144 -19.41 9.36 -4.64
C THR A 144 -20.30 10.55 -4.98
N TRP A 145 -19.73 11.64 -5.48
CA TRP A 145 -20.47 12.84 -5.83
C TRP A 145 -20.60 13.05 -7.34
N PHE A 146 -19.50 12.89 -8.09
CA PHE A 146 -19.49 13.15 -9.54
C PHE A 146 -19.81 11.92 -10.40
N GLY A 147 -20.02 10.74 -9.80
CA GLY A 147 -20.32 9.49 -10.52
C GLY A 147 -19.18 8.94 -11.38
N ASN A 148 -17.98 9.53 -11.29
CA ASN A 148 -16.80 9.19 -12.06
C ASN A 148 -15.84 8.31 -11.25
N ARG A 149 -15.91 7.00 -11.45
CA ARG A 149 -15.01 6.06 -10.77
C ARG A 149 -13.62 6.04 -11.39
N MET A 150 -12.67 6.71 -10.75
CA MET A 150 -11.28 6.80 -11.25
C MET A 150 -10.41 5.57 -10.93
N ILE A 151 -10.68 4.89 -9.81
CA ILE A 151 -9.95 3.70 -9.38
C ILE A 151 -10.89 2.50 -9.55
N SER A 152 -10.50 1.58 -10.44
CA SER A 152 -11.22 0.34 -10.71
C SER A 152 -10.24 -0.72 -11.18
N ASN A 153 -10.49 -1.99 -10.86
CA ASN A 153 -9.68 -3.11 -11.30
C ASN A 153 -8.19 -3.02 -10.88
N LYS A 154 -7.91 -2.32 -9.78
CA LYS A 154 -6.57 -2.18 -9.19
C LYS A 154 -6.49 -2.91 -7.85
N VAL A 155 -5.30 -3.36 -7.48
CA VAL A 155 -5.07 -4.11 -6.24
C VAL A 155 -4.28 -3.28 -5.25
N ALA A 156 -4.62 -3.35 -3.97
CA ALA A 156 -3.84 -2.73 -2.89
C ALA A 156 -3.38 -3.77 -1.86
N ALA A 157 -2.14 -3.62 -1.39
CA ALA A 157 -1.59 -4.40 -0.28
C ALA A 157 -0.73 -3.52 0.64
N LEU A 158 -0.41 -4.01 1.83
CA LEU A 158 0.15 -3.22 2.92
C LEU A 158 1.44 -3.84 3.47
N ILE A 159 2.41 -2.99 3.76
CA ILE A 159 3.59 -3.33 4.56
C ILE A 159 3.56 -2.53 5.85
N ILE A 160 3.45 -3.21 6.99
CA ILE A 160 3.29 -2.56 8.30
C ILE A 160 4.38 -3.06 9.24
N ILE A 161 5.26 -2.14 9.67
CA ILE A 161 6.34 -2.46 10.60
C ILE A 161 6.20 -1.61 11.87
N GLY A 162 6.12 -2.27 13.02
CA GLY A 162 6.12 -1.63 14.33
C GLY A 162 7.22 -2.18 15.21
N HIS A 163 7.33 -1.60 16.40
CA HIS A 163 8.27 -2.08 17.40
C HIS A 163 7.65 -3.17 18.29
N VAL A 164 6.45 -2.97 18.83
CA VAL A 164 5.82 -3.92 19.77
C VAL A 164 4.45 -4.40 19.31
N ASP A 165 3.56 -3.48 18.92
CA ASP A 165 2.17 -3.80 18.60
C ASP A 165 1.58 -2.82 17.56
N GLY A 166 0.37 -3.12 17.08
CA GLY A 166 -0.52 -2.22 16.36
C GLY A 166 -0.84 -2.63 14.93
N ILE A 167 -0.30 -3.78 14.46
CA ILE A 167 -0.44 -4.22 13.07
C ILE A 167 -1.92 -4.29 12.66
N GLN A 168 -2.74 -4.98 13.45
CA GLN A 168 -4.14 -5.25 13.08
C GLN A 168 -4.99 -3.98 13.09
N HIS A 169 -4.75 -3.06 14.03
CA HIS A 169 -5.44 -1.77 14.05
C HIS A 169 -5.07 -0.92 12.83
N VAL A 170 -3.78 -0.79 12.54
CA VAL A 170 -3.31 -0.04 11.36
C VAL A 170 -3.82 -0.69 10.06
N ALA A 171 -3.78 -2.01 9.97
CA ALA A 171 -4.29 -2.75 8.82
C ALA A 171 -5.79 -2.52 8.62
N GLY A 172 -6.60 -2.61 9.68
CA GLY A 172 -8.04 -2.37 9.61
C GLY A 172 -8.37 -0.99 9.04
N ASN A 173 -7.68 0.04 9.52
CA ASN A 173 -7.87 1.42 9.03
C ASN A 173 -7.48 1.56 7.56
N LEU A 174 -6.30 1.04 7.16
CA LEU A 174 -5.82 1.20 5.79
C LEU A 174 -6.57 0.32 4.77
N LEU A 175 -6.97 -0.90 5.15
CA LEU A 175 -7.79 -1.77 4.30
C LEU A 175 -9.19 -1.19 4.09
N ASN A 176 -9.78 -0.59 5.12
CA ASN A 176 -11.03 0.15 4.99
C ASN A 176 -10.88 1.29 3.98
N PHE A 177 -9.84 2.11 4.13
CA PHE A 177 -9.57 3.23 3.24
C PHE A 177 -9.39 2.81 1.77
N VAL A 178 -8.54 1.81 1.47
CA VAL A 178 -8.32 1.40 0.07
C VAL A 178 -9.57 0.77 -0.55
N SER A 179 -10.42 0.13 0.26
CA SER A 179 -11.72 -0.39 -0.18
C SER A 179 -12.66 0.74 -0.60
N TRP A 180 -12.75 1.82 0.21
CA TRP A 180 -13.54 3.01 -0.14
C TRP A 180 -13.08 3.67 -1.43
N LEU A 181 -11.77 3.73 -1.68
CA LEU A 181 -11.23 4.23 -2.94
C LEU A 181 -11.53 3.33 -4.16
N GLY A 182 -11.91 2.07 -3.97
CA GLY A 182 -12.22 1.13 -5.06
C GLY A 182 -11.11 0.15 -5.42
N PHE A 183 -10.06 0.01 -4.59
CA PHE A 183 -9.08 -1.07 -4.76
C PHE A 183 -9.66 -2.42 -4.30
N HIS A 184 -9.18 -3.48 -4.94
CA HIS A 184 -9.40 -4.85 -4.48
C HIS A 184 -8.28 -5.29 -3.54
N THR A 185 -8.65 -6.00 -2.48
CA THR A 185 -7.71 -6.60 -1.54
C THR A 185 -7.43 -8.05 -1.93
N PRO A 186 -6.17 -8.47 -2.07
CA PRO A 186 -5.82 -9.84 -2.41
C PRO A 186 -5.98 -10.79 -1.20
N GLU A 187 -5.92 -12.10 -1.44
CA GLU A 187 -6.08 -13.14 -0.39
C GLU A 187 -5.14 -12.92 0.80
N VAL A 188 -3.86 -12.66 0.53
CA VAL A 188 -2.91 -12.17 1.53
C VAL A 188 -2.56 -10.73 1.17
N ALA A 189 -3.05 -9.79 1.96
CA ALA A 189 -2.92 -8.36 1.69
C ALA A 189 -1.85 -7.66 2.54
N ILE A 190 -1.24 -8.35 3.51
CA ILE A 190 -0.38 -7.71 4.52
C ILE A 190 0.90 -8.52 4.69
N ALA A 191 2.04 -7.84 4.60
CA ALA A 191 3.31 -8.32 5.15
C ALA A 191 3.70 -7.41 6.32
N SER A 192 4.01 -8.01 7.47
CA SER A 192 4.20 -7.23 8.69
C SER A 192 5.20 -7.84 9.67
N TRP A 193 5.65 -7.01 10.60
CA TRP A 193 6.47 -7.44 11.72
C TRP A 193 6.34 -6.46 12.89
N VAL A 194 6.33 -7.02 14.09
CA VAL A 194 6.59 -6.34 15.36
C VAL A 194 7.58 -7.22 16.14
N GLY A 195 8.36 -6.57 16.99
CA GLY A 195 9.33 -7.21 17.88
C GLY A 195 8.77 -7.45 19.27
N GLU A 196 9.67 -7.82 20.17
CA GLU A 196 9.37 -7.95 21.59
C GLU A 196 9.23 -6.56 22.23
N ASN A 197 8.60 -6.52 23.41
CA ASN A 197 8.50 -5.31 24.20
C ASN A 197 9.81 -5.03 24.94
N ASP A 198 10.88 -4.76 24.20
CA ASP A 198 12.19 -4.36 24.68
C ASP A 198 12.65 -3.09 23.95
N GLU A 199 13.28 -2.11 24.60
CA GLU A 199 13.60 -0.85 23.91
C GLU A 199 14.80 -0.94 22.92
N ASP A 200 15.37 -2.13 22.66
CA ASP A 200 16.55 -2.32 21.78
C ASP A 200 16.16 -2.58 20.32
N THR A 201 15.75 -1.52 19.64
CA THR A 201 15.36 -1.58 18.23
C THR A 201 16.52 -1.71 17.23
N THR A 202 17.77 -1.85 17.70
CA THR A 202 18.97 -1.88 16.82
C THR A 202 19.09 -3.20 16.06
N LYS A 203 18.50 -4.27 16.60
CA LYS A 203 18.56 -5.63 16.04
C LYS A 203 17.38 -5.97 15.13
N ASP A 204 16.29 -5.18 15.19
CA ASP A 204 15.02 -5.49 14.50
C ASP A 204 15.20 -5.83 13.02
N TRP A 205 16.08 -5.15 12.29
CA TRP A 205 16.23 -5.45 10.87
C TRP A 205 16.72 -6.88 10.65
N GLY A 206 17.70 -7.33 11.42
CA GLY A 206 18.17 -8.71 11.38
C GLY A 206 17.07 -9.69 11.80
N LEU A 207 16.22 -9.33 12.75
CA LEU A 207 15.08 -10.14 13.16
C LEU A 207 14.01 -10.24 12.07
N ILE A 208 13.65 -9.12 11.43
CA ILE A 208 12.70 -9.05 10.31
C ILE A 208 13.19 -9.92 9.15
N GLU A 209 14.46 -9.77 8.78
CA GLU A 209 15.05 -10.47 7.64
C GLU A 209 15.07 -11.99 7.84
N ASN A 210 15.32 -12.44 9.07
CA ASN A 210 15.40 -13.86 9.40
C ASN A 210 14.08 -14.47 9.90
N ASN A 211 13.02 -13.66 10.09
CA ASN A 211 11.73 -14.15 10.56
C ASN A 211 10.97 -14.87 9.44
N LYS A 212 10.86 -16.20 9.55
CA LYS A 212 10.22 -17.07 8.55
C LYS A 212 8.77 -16.68 8.24
N TYR A 213 8.00 -16.20 9.22
CA TYR A 213 6.61 -15.79 9.01
C TYR A 213 6.54 -14.50 8.21
N THR A 214 7.33 -13.48 8.57
CA THR A 214 7.42 -12.24 7.80
C THR A 214 7.90 -12.48 6.37
N GLN A 215 8.85 -13.40 6.18
CA GLN A 215 9.30 -13.78 4.83
C GLN A 215 8.21 -14.51 4.03
N GLU A 216 7.49 -15.46 4.64
CA GLU A 216 6.36 -16.14 3.97
C GLU A 216 5.25 -15.15 3.61
N ASP A 217 4.90 -14.24 4.53
CA ASP A 217 3.89 -13.20 4.31
C ASP A 217 4.28 -12.22 3.21
N LEU A 218 5.56 -11.84 3.13
CA LEU A 218 6.06 -11.01 2.03
C LEU A 218 5.85 -11.70 0.68
N HIS A 219 6.26 -12.96 0.54
CA HIS A 219 6.11 -13.69 -0.73
C HIS A 219 4.65 -13.94 -1.07
N ASN A 220 3.85 -14.35 -0.09
CA ASN A 220 2.43 -14.59 -0.30
C ASN A 220 1.69 -13.30 -0.65
N MET A 221 1.97 -12.19 0.02
CA MET A 221 1.37 -10.89 -0.30
C MET A 221 1.70 -10.47 -1.74
N VAL A 222 2.98 -10.56 -2.14
CA VAL A 222 3.41 -10.26 -3.52
C VAL A 222 2.68 -11.14 -4.53
N ASN A 223 2.64 -12.45 -4.28
CA ASN A 223 2.05 -13.40 -5.22
C ASN A 223 0.52 -13.28 -5.29
N SER A 224 -0.17 -13.06 -4.16
CA SER A 224 -1.62 -12.85 -4.14
C SER A 224 -2.00 -11.59 -4.90
N ALA A 225 -1.29 -10.47 -4.67
CA ALA A 225 -1.55 -9.22 -5.36
C ALA A 225 -1.32 -9.37 -6.86
N LEU A 226 -0.24 -10.05 -7.26
CA LEU A 226 0.07 -10.30 -8.67
C LEU A 226 -0.96 -11.19 -9.35
N ARG A 227 -1.41 -12.28 -8.70
CA ARG A 227 -2.48 -13.15 -9.22
C ARG A 227 -3.76 -12.37 -9.45
N LEU A 228 -4.18 -11.57 -8.47
CA LEU A 228 -5.41 -10.80 -8.56
C LEU A 228 -5.32 -9.72 -9.65
N ALA A 229 -4.21 -8.98 -9.72
CA ALA A 229 -4.00 -7.96 -10.75
C ALA A 229 -3.97 -8.56 -12.15
N CYS A 230 -3.27 -9.67 -12.37
CA CYS A 230 -3.28 -10.39 -13.64
C CYS A 230 -4.70 -10.84 -14.04
N SER A 231 -5.49 -11.31 -13.07
CA SER A 231 -6.89 -11.70 -13.31
C SER A 231 -7.75 -10.51 -13.69
N LEU A 232 -7.68 -9.40 -12.94
CA LEU A 232 -8.44 -8.17 -13.20
C LEU A 232 -8.04 -7.50 -14.51
N LYS A 233 -6.77 -7.61 -14.92
CA LYS A 233 -6.31 -7.07 -16.20
C LYS A 233 -6.78 -7.90 -17.39
N SER A 234 -6.87 -9.22 -17.22
CA SER A 234 -7.36 -10.14 -18.26
C SER A 234 -8.89 -10.14 -18.35
N HIS A 235 -9.57 -9.95 -17.21
CA HIS A 235 -11.03 -9.93 -17.10
C HIS A 235 -11.45 -8.74 -16.22
N PRO A 236 -11.42 -7.51 -16.77
CA PRO A 236 -11.83 -6.33 -16.02
C PRO A 236 -13.28 -6.47 -15.57
N LEU A 237 -13.56 -6.12 -14.31
CA LEU A 237 -14.93 -5.98 -13.86
C LEU A 237 -15.56 -4.81 -14.61
N GLU A 238 -16.80 -5.00 -15.06
CA GLU A 238 -17.60 -3.93 -15.62
C GLU A 238 -17.73 -2.82 -14.58
N THR A 239 -17.22 -1.64 -14.93
CA THR A 239 -17.56 -0.43 -14.18
C THR A 239 -18.92 -0.01 -14.72
N GLY A 240 -19.97 -0.21 -13.93
CA GLY A 240 -21.29 0.29 -14.28
C GLY A 240 -21.22 1.80 -14.45
N GLY A 241 -21.17 2.26 -15.70
CA GLY A 241 -21.38 3.66 -16.05
C GLY A 241 -22.88 3.90 -16.18
N ALA A 242 -23.39 4.88 -15.45
CA ALA A 242 -24.58 5.60 -15.86
C ALA A 242 -24.18 6.67 -16.88
#